data_AF-A0A2A2FCE4-F1
#
_entry.id   AF-A0A2A2FCE4-F1
#
_cell.length_a   1.000
_cell.length_b   1.000
_cell.length_c   1.000
_cell.angle_alpha   90.00
_cell.angle_beta   90.00
_cell.angle_gamma   90.00
#
_symmetry.space_group_name_H-M   'P 1'
#
loop_
_entity.id
_entity.type
_entity.pdbx_description
1 polymer ?
#
loop_
_entity_poly.entity_id
_entity_poly.type
_entity_poly.pdbx_seq_one_letter_code
_entity_poly.pdbx_strand_id
1 'polypeptide(L)'
;MDRRAFLRRAGGAVGSVGICGGLAGCADLVDGDGRRAVAERDPPDRPDELTAESVAEYVAAYEEVRAHNRQAAAGAVEVSIDAAATFDHASGDDHYATAQHAGSVYHETDDGDRSVGELYGDPVPYLVTPDRTLRLDVRRRTAETDRQGGEGDGSDGGASDGNDTASGDERVSPPLGVRLLNVTGEARELGLTVTRREVGDVETSETVADRGVAVGPETAVELRSIADARGGYRVTARMEDDGITGQGRIEVGLPSADRGPNVDVVVDGDGVSTWHLPSFEGV
;
A
#
# COMPACT_ATOMS: atom_id res chain seq x y z
N MET A 1 -2.29 15.42 7.34
CA MET A 1 -3.76 15.33 7.37
C MET A 1 -4.19 14.24 8.35
N ASP A 2 -5.27 14.43 9.12
CA ASP A 2 -5.81 13.36 9.95
C ASP A 2 -6.42 12.26 9.05
N ARG A 3 -5.71 11.14 8.94
CA ARG A 3 -6.06 10.00 8.06
C ARG A 3 -7.42 9.39 8.42
N ARG A 4 -7.86 9.53 9.69
CA ARG A 4 -9.20 9.13 10.14
C ARG A 4 -10.28 10.08 9.61
N ALA A 5 -10.00 11.38 9.60
CA ALA A 5 -10.91 12.38 9.05
C ALA A 5 -11.04 12.25 7.52
N PHE A 6 -9.97 11.83 6.83
CA PHE A 6 -9.99 11.58 5.39
C PHE A 6 -10.93 10.42 5.03
N LEU A 7 -10.79 9.24 5.65
CA LEU A 7 -11.64 8.08 5.33
C LEU A 7 -13.11 8.32 5.71
N ARG A 8 -13.37 8.99 6.84
CA ARG A 8 -14.74 9.42 7.21
C ARG A 8 -15.34 10.44 6.22
N ARG A 9 -14.50 11.22 5.53
CA ARG A 9 -14.94 12.20 4.52
C ARG A 9 -15.15 11.56 3.16
N ALA A 10 -14.29 10.62 2.75
CA ALA A 10 -14.43 9.84 1.54
C ALA A 10 -15.70 8.96 1.60
N GLY A 11 -15.94 8.28 2.73
CA GLY A 11 -17.18 7.55 2.98
C GLY A 11 -18.44 8.43 3.08
N GLY A 12 -18.28 9.75 3.26
CA GLY A 12 -19.38 10.72 3.22
C GLY A 12 -19.63 11.36 1.85
N ALA A 13 -18.72 11.18 0.88
CA ALA A 13 -18.77 11.79 -0.44
C ALA A 13 -19.17 10.80 -1.55
N VAL A 14 -18.93 9.50 -1.37
CA VAL A 14 -19.47 8.45 -2.24
C VAL A 14 -20.91 8.15 -1.80
N GLY A 15 -21.81 9.05 -2.20
CA GLY A 15 -23.23 8.76 -2.16
C GLY A 15 -23.50 7.50 -2.96
N SER A 16 -23.96 6.45 -2.28
CA SER A 16 -24.86 5.41 -2.77
C SER A 16 -25.07 5.44 -4.29
N VAL A 17 -24.14 4.88 -5.05
CA VAL A 17 -24.40 4.56 -6.45
C VAL A 17 -25.20 3.29 -6.43
N GLY A 18 -26.52 3.46 -6.51
CA GLY A 18 -27.46 2.36 -6.62
C GLY A 18 -27.20 1.55 -7.88
N ILE A 19 -26.98 0.25 -7.69
CA ILE A 19 -27.37 -0.75 -8.67
C ILE A 19 -28.52 -1.55 -8.05
N CYS A 20 -29.54 -1.70 -8.89
CA CYS A 20 -30.88 -2.18 -8.60
C CYS A 20 -30.93 -3.59 -7.98
N GLY A 21 -31.81 -3.74 -6.99
CA GLY A 21 -32.71 -4.89 -6.87
C GLY A 21 -32.08 -6.27 -6.61
N GLY A 22 -31.74 -6.54 -5.35
CA GLY A 22 -31.60 -7.89 -4.80
C GLY A 22 -32.43 -7.98 -3.52
N LEU A 23 -33.33 -8.95 -3.45
CA LEU A 23 -34.37 -9.09 -2.45
C LEU A 23 -33.83 -9.21 -1.02
N ALA A 24 -34.64 -8.75 -0.06
CA ALA A 24 -34.63 -9.30 1.29
C ALA A 24 -34.66 -10.83 1.18
N GLY A 25 -33.54 -11.48 1.52
CA GLY A 25 -33.34 -12.91 1.38
C GLY A 25 -32.48 -13.41 2.52
N CYS A 26 -33.18 -13.93 3.53
CA CYS A 26 -32.73 -14.91 4.51
C CYS A 26 -31.43 -14.61 5.27
N ALA A 27 -31.58 -14.35 6.57
CA ALA A 27 -30.58 -14.76 7.54
C ALA A 27 -30.36 -16.27 7.37
N ASP A 28 -29.35 -16.65 6.59
CA ASP A 28 -28.76 -17.98 6.66
C ASP A 28 -28.00 -18.05 7.98
N LEU A 29 -28.77 -18.39 9.01
CA LEU A 29 -28.27 -19.04 10.20
C LEU A 29 -27.63 -20.35 9.74
N VAL A 30 -26.32 -20.33 9.56
CA VAL A 30 -25.55 -21.56 9.36
C VAL A 30 -25.81 -22.47 10.56
N ASP A 31 -26.28 -23.67 10.26
CA ASP A 31 -26.57 -24.74 11.20
C ASP A 31 -25.37 -25.07 12.09
N GLY A 32 -25.65 -25.22 13.39
CA GLY A 32 -25.13 -26.38 14.10
C GLY A 32 -24.10 -26.20 15.21
N ASP A 33 -23.74 -24.98 15.62
CA ASP A 33 -22.92 -24.81 16.85
C ASP A 33 -22.91 -23.36 17.41
N GLY A 34 -24.08 -22.74 17.56
CA GLY A 34 -24.30 -21.57 18.46
C GLY A 34 -23.44 -20.30 18.28
N ARG A 35 -22.50 -20.26 17.33
CA ARG A 35 -21.56 -19.16 17.12
C ARG A 35 -22.05 -18.29 15.96
N ARG A 36 -22.45 -17.08 16.31
CA ARG A 36 -23.03 -16.08 15.42
C ARG A 36 -21.95 -15.40 14.59
N ALA A 37 -21.33 -16.12 13.65
CA ALA A 37 -20.30 -15.57 12.78
C ALA A 37 -20.89 -14.81 11.58
N VAL A 38 -20.20 -13.76 11.13
CA VAL A 38 -20.52 -13.03 9.89
C VAL A 38 -20.15 -13.87 8.68
N ALA A 39 -21.00 -13.88 7.65
CA ALA A 39 -20.71 -14.55 6.39
C ALA A 39 -19.64 -13.80 5.57
N GLU A 40 -18.83 -14.57 4.83
CA GLU A 40 -17.96 -14.03 3.79
C GLU A 40 -18.79 -13.47 2.62
N ARG A 41 -18.22 -12.49 1.91
CA ARG A 41 -18.80 -11.84 0.73
C ARG A 41 -18.05 -12.26 -0.53
N ASP A 42 -18.75 -12.32 -1.66
CA ASP A 42 -18.10 -12.57 -2.94
C ASP A 42 -17.23 -11.36 -3.37
N PRO A 43 -16.04 -11.58 -3.96
CA PRO A 43 -15.24 -10.51 -4.54
C PRO A 43 -16.03 -9.76 -5.64
N PRO A 44 -15.79 -8.45 -5.83
CA PRO A 44 -16.42 -7.72 -6.91
C PRO A 44 -15.95 -8.24 -8.28
N ASP A 45 -16.83 -8.15 -9.27
CA ASP A 45 -16.48 -8.43 -10.66
C ASP A 45 -15.48 -7.38 -11.17
N ARG A 46 -14.51 -7.84 -11.98
CA ARG A 46 -13.59 -6.92 -12.64
C ARG A 46 -14.37 -6.06 -13.65
N PRO A 47 -14.11 -4.75 -13.73
CA PRO A 47 -14.76 -3.91 -14.73
C PRO A 47 -14.35 -4.33 -16.15
N ASP A 48 -15.32 -4.30 -17.07
CA ASP A 48 -15.09 -4.62 -18.48
C ASP A 48 -14.15 -3.62 -19.16
N GLU A 49 -14.21 -2.35 -18.74
CA GLU A 49 -13.34 -1.27 -19.20
C GLU A 49 -12.43 -0.80 -18.07
N LEU A 50 -11.12 -0.84 -18.28
CA LEU A 50 -10.13 -0.41 -17.29
C LEU A 50 -9.81 1.09 -17.43
N THR A 51 -10.71 1.92 -16.95
CA THR A 51 -10.48 3.37 -16.80
C THR A 51 -9.88 3.69 -15.43
N ALA A 52 -9.29 4.87 -15.25
CA ALA A 52 -8.75 5.27 -13.95
C ALA A 52 -9.80 5.22 -12.82
N GLU A 53 -11.02 5.67 -13.11
CA GLU A 53 -12.14 5.68 -12.16
C GLU A 53 -12.60 4.26 -11.84
N SER A 54 -12.91 3.45 -12.85
CA SER A 54 -13.37 2.06 -12.66
C SER A 54 -12.34 1.19 -11.95
N VAL A 55 -11.04 1.37 -12.24
CA VAL A 55 -9.96 0.66 -11.54
C VAL A 55 -9.89 1.07 -10.07
N ALA A 56 -9.98 2.37 -9.76
CA ALA A 56 -9.99 2.84 -8.38
C ALA A 56 -11.21 2.33 -7.60
N GLU A 57 -12.41 2.41 -8.18
CA GLU A 57 -13.63 1.89 -7.57
C GLU A 57 -13.56 0.38 -7.33
N TYR A 58 -13.13 -0.37 -8.36
CA TYR A 58 -12.93 -1.81 -8.28
C TYR A 58 -11.95 -2.20 -7.17
N VAL A 59 -10.79 -1.55 -7.11
CA VAL A 59 -9.74 -1.84 -6.13
C VAL A 59 -10.18 -1.48 -4.71
N ALA A 60 -10.95 -0.39 -4.53
CA ALA A 60 -11.55 -0.05 -3.24
C ALA A 60 -12.51 -1.16 -2.78
N ALA A 61 -13.48 -1.54 -3.63
CA ALA A 61 -14.44 -2.61 -3.33
C ALA A 61 -13.74 -3.95 -3.05
N TYR A 62 -12.69 -4.27 -3.81
CA TYR A 62 -11.92 -5.49 -3.63
C TYR A 62 -11.18 -5.52 -2.29
N GLU A 63 -10.55 -4.41 -1.87
CA GLU A 63 -9.89 -4.33 -0.56
C GLU A 63 -10.90 -4.38 0.59
N GLU A 64 -12.08 -3.76 0.45
CA GLU A 64 -13.16 -3.86 1.44
C GLU A 64 -13.59 -5.31 1.65
N VAL A 65 -13.97 -6.01 0.57
CA VAL A 65 -14.41 -7.41 0.63
C VAL A 65 -13.30 -8.31 1.18
N ARG A 66 -12.06 -8.12 0.74
CA ARG A 66 -10.92 -8.90 1.24
C ARG A 66 -10.71 -8.70 2.74
N ALA A 67 -10.75 -7.45 3.22
CA ALA A 67 -10.57 -7.14 4.63
C ALA A 67 -11.76 -7.68 5.45
N HIS A 68 -12.98 -7.62 4.92
CA HIS A 68 -14.18 -8.20 5.54
C HIS A 68 -14.04 -9.72 5.69
N ASN A 69 -13.74 -10.42 4.60
CA ASN A 69 -13.65 -11.88 4.57
C ASN A 69 -12.55 -12.40 5.49
N ARG A 70 -11.44 -11.68 5.62
CA ARG A 70 -10.40 -12.00 6.60
C ARG A 70 -10.95 -12.04 8.03
N GLN A 71 -11.80 -11.09 8.39
CA GLN A 71 -12.37 -11.02 9.75
C GLN A 71 -13.53 -11.99 9.94
N ALA A 72 -14.36 -12.18 8.91
CA ALA A 72 -15.38 -13.22 8.89
C ALA A 72 -14.76 -14.61 9.11
N ALA A 73 -13.68 -14.95 8.38
CA ALA A 73 -12.92 -16.18 8.55
C ALA A 73 -12.23 -16.29 9.92
N ALA A 74 -11.90 -15.15 10.54
CA ALA A 74 -11.38 -15.10 11.91
C ALA A 74 -12.47 -15.24 12.99
N GLY A 75 -13.74 -15.44 12.60
CA GLY A 75 -14.87 -15.63 13.53
C GLY A 75 -15.45 -14.34 14.09
N ALA A 76 -15.32 -13.22 13.37
CA ALA A 76 -16.01 -11.98 13.73
C ALA A 76 -17.54 -12.18 13.70
N VAL A 77 -18.24 -11.53 14.64
CA VAL A 77 -19.71 -11.56 14.75
C VAL A 77 -20.38 -10.31 14.15
N GLU A 78 -19.60 -9.25 13.93
CA GLU A 78 -19.98 -8.06 13.18
C GLU A 78 -18.71 -7.41 12.60
N VAL A 79 -18.79 -6.95 11.34
CA VAL A 79 -17.67 -6.33 10.61
C VAL A 79 -18.21 -5.14 9.82
N SER A 80 -17.62 -3.96 10.01
CA SER A 80 -17.89 -2.76 9.21
C SER A 80 -16.57 -2.23 8.71
N ILE A 81 -16.35 -2.24 7.40
CA ILE A 81 -15.11 -1.80 6.77
C ILE A 81 -15.48 -0.85 5.63
N ASP A 82 -14.75 0.25 5.56
CA ASP A 82 -14.76 1.18 4.45
C ASP A 82 -13.37 1.18 3.80
N ALA A 83 -13.31 1.08 2.47
CA ALA A 83 -12.08 1.16 1.72
C ALA A 83 -12.11 2.31 0.70
N ALA A 84 -10.95 2.87 0.41
CA ALA A 84 -10.76 3.88 -0.62
C ALA A 84 -9.51 3.53 -1.42
N ALA A 85 -9.51 3.85 -2.71
CA ALA A 85 -8.36 3.67 -3.56
C ALA A 85 -8.11 4.90 -4.45
N THR A 86 -6.87 5.02 -4.89
CA THR A 86 -6.43 6.05 -5.84
C THR A 86 -5.77 5.34 -7.01
N PHE A 87 -6.16 5.69 -8.23
CA PHE A 87 -5.44 5.29 -9.43
C PHE A 87 -4.07 5.96 -9.46
N ASP A 88 -3.01 5.17 -9.64
CA ASP A 88 -1.64 5.65 -9.58
C ASP A 88 -1.10 5.96 -10.99
N HIS A 89 -1.12 4.98 -11.89
CA HIS A 89 -0.65 5.09 -13.28
C HIS A 89 -1.09 3.86 -14.11
N ALA A 90 -0.91 3.91 -15.43
CA ALA A 90 -1.07 2.76 -16.31
C ALA A 90 0.06 2.68 -17.35
N SER A 91 0.38 1.46 -17.78
CA SER A 91 1.35 1.16 -18.84
C SER A 91 0.82 0.00 -19.68
N GLY A 92 0.37 0.26 -20.90
CA GLY A 92 -0.30 -0.76 -21.70
C GLY A 92 -1.58 -1.25 -21.02
N ASP A 93 -1.69 -2.56 -20.82
CA ASP A 93 -2.84 -3.21 -20.17
C ASP A 93 -2.71 -3.25 -18.63
N ASP A 94 -1.58 -2.82 -18.07
CA ASP A 94 -1.30 -2.81 -16.64
C ASP A 94 -1.79 -1.51 -16.00
N HIS A 95 -2.74 -1.62 -15.07
CA HIS A 95 -3.36 -0.51 -14.36
C HIS A 95 -3.05 -0.58 -12.87
N TYR A 96 -2.37 0.42 -12.34
CA TYR A 96 -1.90 0.45 -10.96
C TYR A 96 -2.79 1.35 -10.11
N ALA A 97 -3.13 0.87 -8.91
CA ALA A 97 -3.86 1.64 -7.92
C ALA A 97 -3.38 1.30 -6.51
N THR A 98 -3.62 2.20 -5.56
CA THR A 98 -3.32 1.97 -4.14
C THR A 98 -4.61 2.04 -3.34
N ALA A 99 -4.92 0.97 -2.60
CA ALA A 99 -6.06 0.90 -1.70
C ALA A 99 -5.64 1.07 -0.24
N GLN A 100 -6.55 1.56 0.59
CA GLN A 100 -6.46 1.54 2.05
C GLN A 100 -7.85 1.32 2.64
N HIS A 101 -7.94 0.79 3.85
CA HIS A 101 -9.20 0.56 4.53
C HIS A 101 -9.15 0.93 6.01
N ALA A 102 -10.30 1.23 6.58
CA ALA A 102 -10.49 1.34 8.02
C ALA A 102 -11.85 0.77 8.41
N GLY A 103 -12.03 0.42 9.67
CA GLY A 103 -13.29 -0.16 10.09
C GLY A 103 -13.34 -0.51 11.56
N SER A 104 -14.34 -1.31 11.90
CA SER A 104 -14.50 -1.92 13.21
C SER A 104 -14.87 -3.39 13.06
N VAL A 105 -14.44 -4.18 14.03
CA VAL A 105 -14.73 -5.60 14.14
C VAL A 105 -15.20 -5.91 15.55
N TYR A 106 -16.15 -6.83 15.64
CA TYR A 106 -16.65 -7.35 16.90
C TYR A 106 -16.39 -8.84 16.97
N HIS A 107 -15.87 -9.28 18.12
CA HIS A 107 -15.78 -10.69 18.46
C HIS A 107 -16.56 -10.95 19.75
N GLU A 108 -17.28 -12.05 19.79
CA GLU A 108 -17.94 -12.55 20.99
C GLU A 108 -17.04 -13.61 21.63
N THR A 109 -16.81 -13.47 22.93
CA THR A 109 -16.08 -14.47 23.72
C THR A 109 -17.03 -15.60 24.13
N ASP A 110 -16.49 -16.74 24.56
CA ASP A 110 -17.31 -17.88 24.99
C ASP A 110 -18.22 -17.55 26.20
N ASP A 111 -17.92 -16.49 26.96
CA ASP A 111 -18.73 -15.97 28.08
C ASP A 111 -19.87 -15.01 27.63
N GLY A 112 -19.99 -14.75 26.32
CA GLY A 112 -20.98 -13.84 25.73
C GLY A 112 -20.57 -12.36 25.77
N ASP A 113 -19.38 -12.04 26.30
CA ASP A 113 -18.84 -10.67 26.29
C ASP A 113 -18.40 -10.28 24.87
N ARG A 114 -18.69 -9.03 24.50
CA ARG A 114 -18.33 -8.45 23.20
C ARG A 114 -17.09 -7.60 23.31
N SER A 115 -16.10 -7.91 22.48
CA SER A 115 -14.93 -7.04 22.25
C SER A 115 -15.12 -6.24 20.96
N VAL A 116 -14.65 -5.00 20.96
CA VAL A 116 -14.64 -4.11 19.79
C VAL A 116 -13.20 -3.79 19.46
N GLY A 117 -12.81 -4.04 18.21
CA GLY A 117 -11.52 -3.65 17.66
C GLY A 117 -11.68 -2.59 16.58
N GLU A 118 -10.81 -1.57 16.58
CA GLU A 118 -10.62 -0.72 15.40
C GLU A 118 -9.70 -1.43 14.41
N LEU A 119 -10.05 -1.35 13.12
CA LEU A 119 -9.24 -1.87 12.03
C LEU A 119 -8.66 -0.71 11.22
N TYR A 120 -7.39 -0.86 10.85
CA TYR A 120 -6.71 0.06 9.94
C TYR A 120 -5.75 -0.71 9.04
N GLY A 121 -5.89 -0.53 7.74
CA GLY A 121 -4.99 -1.06 6.73
C GLY A 121 -4.03 0.02 6.22
N ASP A 122 -2.74 -0.26 6.27
CA ASP A 122 -1.75 0.55 5.54
C ASP A 122 -2.05 0.52 4.01
N PRO A 123 -1.69 1.57 3.26
CA PRO A 123 -1.85 1.60 1.81
C PRO A 123 -1.16 0.42 1.11
N VAL A 124 -1.89 -0.27 0.23
CA VAL A 124 -1.43 -1.46 -0.51
C VAL A 124 -1.54 -1.22 -2.01
N PRO A 125 -0.48 -1.46 -2.80
CA PRO A 125 -0.56 -1.40 -4.24
C PRO A 125 -1.25 -2.62 -4.83
N TYR A 126 -1.94 -2.34 -5.92
CA TYR A 126 -2.63 -3.29 -6.78
C TYR A 126 -2.16 -3.11 -8.22
N LEU A 127 -2.05 -4.23 -8.92
CA LEU A 127 -2.01 -4.29 -10.37
C LEU A 127 -3.31 -4.93 -10.86
N VAL A 128 -4.04 -4.23 -11.73
CA VAL A 128 -5.23 -4.72 -12.40
C VAL A 128 -4.91 -4.82 -13.89
N THR A 129 -5.11 -6.00 -14.45
CA THR A 129 -5.02 -6.27 -15.88
C THR A 129 -6.36 -6.87 -16.36
N PRO A 130 -6.60 -6.98 -17.67
CA PRO A 130 -7.80 -7.64 -18.19
C PRO A 130 -8.00 -9.06 -17.66
N ASP A 131 -6.90 -9.76 -17.36
CA ASP A 131 -6.92 -11.18 -16.96
C ASP A 131 -6.78 -11.40 -15.46
N ARG A 132 -6.09 -10.51 -14.72
CA ARG A 132 -5.78 -10.73 -13.31
C ARG A 132 -5.84 -9.47 -12.44
N THR A 133 -6.08 -9.70 -11.16
CA THR A 133 -5.98 -8.69 -10.10
C THR A 133 -4.91 -9.17 -9.13
N LEU A 134 -3.81 -8.44 -9.02
CA LEU A 134 -2.69 -8.74 -8.13
C LEU A 134 -2.64 -7.70 -7.02
N ARG A 135 -2.83 -8.15 -5.77
CA ARG A 135 -2.59 -7.35 -4.57
C ARG A 135 -1.18 -7.64 -4.07
N LEU A 136 -0.29 -6.65 -4.09
CA LEU A 136 1.10 -6.88 -3.70
C LEU A 136 1.24 -6.89 -2.17
N ASP A 137 1.96 -7.89 -1.65
CA ASP A 137 2.36 -7.90 -0.25
C ASP A 137 3.51 -6.90 -0.01
N VAL A 138 3.32 -5.98 0.92
CA VAL A 138 4.23 -4.85 1.14
C VAL A 138 5.11 -5.06 2.36
N ARG A 139 6.43 -5.05 2.16
CA ARG A 139 7.44 -4.98 3.22
C ARG A 139 7.88 -3.53 3.43
N ARG A 140 7.66 -3.00 4.62
CA ARG A 140 7.93 -1.59 4.94
C ARG A 140 9.20 -1.45 5.77
N ARG A 141 10.10 -0.56 5.37
CA ARG A 141 11.38 -0.32 6.06
C ARG A 141 11.68 1.17 6.12
N THR A 142 12.28 1.60 7.22
CA THR A 142 12.84 2.95 7.33
C THR A 142 14.21 2.97 6.69
N ALA A 143 14.51 3.98 5.90
CA ALA A 143 15.80 4.09 5.24
C ALA A 143 16.98 4.08 6.25
N GLU A 144 16.85 4.58 7.47
CA GLU A 144 17.99 4.67 8.38
C GLU A 144 18.53 3.31 8.85
N THR A 145 17.68 2.28 8.93
CA THR A 145 18.01 1.00 9.59
C THR A 145 18.97 0.10 8.80
N ASP A 146 19.16 0.34 7.49
CA ASP A 146 20.06 -0.48 6.65
C ASP A 146 21.51 0.03 6.62
N ARG A 147 21.84 1.12 7.33
CA ARG A 147 23.22 1.67 7.36
C ARG A 147 24.20 0.83 8.21
N GLN A 148 23.74 -0.23 8.87
CA GLN A 148 24.53 -0.97 9.86
C GLN A 148 24.61 -2.48 9.55
N GLY A 149 25.04 -2.80 8.33
CA GLY A 149 25.48 -4.16 7.93
C GLY A 149 27.00 -4.32 7.87
N GLY A 150 27.77 -3.36 8.38
CA GLY A 150 29.23 -3.39 8.43
C GLY A 150 29.73 -3.85 9.79
N GLU A 151 30.40 -5.01 9.79
CA GLU A 151 31.20 -5.66 10.84
C GLU A 151 31.51 -4.83 12.11
N GLY A 152 31.02 -5.30 13.27
CA GLY A 152 31.33 -4.69 14.56
C GLY A 152 30.81 -5.51 15.75
N ASP A 153 31.64 -6.47 16.17
CA ASP A 153 31.85 -7.07 17.50
C ASP A 153 30.68 -7.24 18.50
N GLY A 154 30.66 -8.41 19.14
CA GLY A 154 29.53 -8.94 19.88
C GLY A 154 29.22 -8.23 21.21
N SER A 155 27.93 -8.21 21.53
CA SER A 155 27.45 -8.34 22.91
C SER A 155 26.01 -8.84 22.92
N ASP A 156 25.81 -9.98 23.59
CA ASP A 156 24.54 -10.56 23.96
C ASP A 156 23.67 -9.57 24.76
N GLY A 157 22.36 -9.53 24.48
CA GLY A 157 21.42 -8.91 25.39
C GLY A 157 20.01 -8.66 24.86
N GLY A 158 19.15 -9.68 24.92
CA GLY A 158 17.73 -9.50 25.23
C GLY A 158 16.78 -9.30 24.05
N ALA A 159 16.12 -10.39 23.66
CA ALA A 159 14.81 -10.32 23.03
C ALA A 159 13.82 -9.64 23.99
N SER A 160 13.12 -8.61 23.51
CA SER A 160 11.89 -8.14 24.15
C SER A 160 10.92 -7.66 23.08
N ASP A 161 9.80 -8.37 23.07
CA ASP A 161 8.54 -8.23 22.36
C ASP A 161 8.18 -6.87 21.78
N GLY A 162 7.53 -6.99 20.61
CA GLY A 162 6.89 -5.92 19.88
C GLY A 162 5.86 -5.18 20.72
N ASN A 163 6.02 -3.87 20.75
CA ASN A 163 4.95 -2.95 21.04
C ASN A 163 5.21 -1.65 20.29
N ASP A 164 5.02 -1.67 18.97
CA ASP A 164 4.90 -0.47 18.14
C ASP A 164 3.52 0.17 18.37
N THR A 165 3.19 0.50 19.62
CA THR A 165 2.21 1.55 19.90
C THR A 165 2.84 2.87 19.47
N ALA A 166 2.56 3.26 18.23
CA ALA A 166 2.87 4.58 17.71
C ALA A 166 2.12 5.63 18.54
N SER A 167 2.79 6.15 19.57
CA SER A 167 2.39 7.37 20.27
C SER A 167 2.21 8.48 19.24
N GLY A 168 1.02 9.09 19.25
CA GLY A 168 0.59 10.14 18.33
C GLY A 168 1.34 11.45 18.51
N ASP A 169 2.63 11.44 18.21
CA ASP A 169 3.37 12.64 17.91
C ASP A 169 3.12 13.02 16.44
N GLU A 170 2.97 14.30 16.16
CA GLU A 170 2.83 14.87 14.82
C GLU A 170 4.07 14.54 13.99
N ARG A 171 4.13 13.31 13.45
CA ARG A 171 5.19 12.87 12.55
C ARG A 171 5.06 13.67 11.26
N VAL A 172 5.77 14.80 11.20
CA VAL A 172 6.14 15.47 9.95
C VAL A 172 6.70 14.37 9.05
N SER A 173 5.89 13.90 8.10
CA SER A 173 6.27 12.77 7.27
C SER A 173 7.46 13.23 6.43
N PRO A 174 8.63 12.61 6.56
CA PRO A 174 9.79 12.98 5.77
C PRO A 174 9.42 12.87 4.27
N PRO A 175 9.67 13.91 3.46
CA PRO A 175 8.97 14.19 2.20
C PRO A 175 9.13 13.15 1.10
N LEU A 176 10.08 12.22 1.17
CA LEU A 176 10.31 11.22 0.12
C LEU A 176 10.28 9.79 0.65
N GLY A 177 9.34 9.00 0.15
CA GLY A 177 9.36 7.55 0.18
C GLY A 177 9.29 6.96 -1.23
N VAL A 178 9.96 5.83 -1.44
CA VAL A 178 9.98 5.09 -2.72
C VAL A 178 9.41 3.70 -2.47
N ARG A 179 8.48 3.28 -3.31
CA ARG A 179 7.91 1.94 -3.29
C ARG A 179 8.37 1.18 -4.52
N LEU A 180 9.05 0.06 -4.31
CA LEU A 180 9.56 -0.81 -5.36
C LEU A 180 8.59 -1.97 -5.52
N LEU A 181 7.94 -2.08 -6.68
CA LEU A 181 6.99 -3.11 -7.04
C LEU A 181 7.67 -4.12 -7.96
N ASN A 182 7.57 -5.40 -7.65
CA ASN A 182 7.94 -6.47 -8.56
C ASN A 182 6.66 -7.23 -8.92
N VAL A 183 6.17 -7.06 -10.15
CA VAL A 183 4.95 -7.72 -10.64
C VAL A 183 5.26 -9.01 -11.41
N THR A 184 6.54 -9.39 -11.46
CA THR A 184 7.02 -10.61 -12.11
C THR A 184 7.00 -11.81 -11.15
N GLY A 185 7.03 -13.01 -11.73
CA GLY A 185 7.05 -14.27 -10.98
C GLY A 185 8.41 -14.66 -10.39
N GLU A 186 9.44 -13.83 -10.54
CA GLU A 186 10.80 -14.09 -10.06
C GLU A 186 11.26 -13.01 -9.10
N ALA A 187 12.17 -13.33 -8.17
CA ALA A 187 12.76 -12.33 -7.30
C ALA A 187 13.71 -11.42 -8.09
N ARG A 188 13.75 -10.13 -7.76
CA ARG A 188 14.56 -9.12 -8.43
C ARG A 188 15.39 -8.32 -7.44
N GLU A 189 16.59 -7.90 -7.86
CA GLU A 189 17.44 -7.00 -7.10
C GLU A 189 17.56 -5.65 -7.81
N LEU A 190 17.25 -4.57 -7.10
CA LEU A 190 17.25 -3.21 -7.63
C LEU A 190 18.29 -2.35 -6.93
N GLY A 191 19.14 -1.70 -7.70
CA GLY A 191 19.97 -0.58 -7.26
C GLY A 191 19.15 0.71 -7.27
N LEU A 192 18.84 1.24 -6.10
CA LEU A 192 18.13 2.51 -5.92
C LEU A 192 19.13 3.61 -5.54
N THR A 193 19.23 4.63 -6.38
CA THR A 193 19.98 5.86 -6.10
C THR A 193 19.03 7.05 -6.09
N VAL A 194 19.09 7.85 -5.03
CA VAL A 194 18.34 9.09 -4.89
C VAL A 194 19.30 10.24 -4.67
N THR A 195 19.19 11.27 -5.52
CA THR A 195 20.00 12.48 -5.41
C THR A 195 19.13 13.71 -5.20
N ARG A 196 19.52 14.59 -4.27
CA ARG A 196 18.91 15.90 -4.06
C ARG A 196 19.44 16.89 -5.08
N ARG A 197 18.54 17.70 -5.65
CA ARG A 197 18.87 18.78 -6.58
C ARG A 197 18.77 20.12 -5.86
N GLU A 198 19.87 20.85 -5.79
CA GLU A 198 19.83 22.23 -5.33
C GLU A 198 19.25 23.15 -6.42
N VAL A 199 18.38 24.07 -6.01
CA VAL A 199 17.86 25.11 -6.90
C VAL A 199 18.90 26.22 -6.94
N GLY A 200 19.71 26.27 -7.99
CA GLY A 200 20.53 27.47 -8.27
C GLY A 200 21.94 27.26 -8.77
N ASP A 201 22.51 26.05 -8.78
CA ASP A 201 23.83 25.86 -9.38
C ASP A 201 23.98 24.49 -10.04
N VAL A 202 24.70 24.50 -11.16
CA VAL A 202 24.96 23.32 -11.99
C VAL A 202 26.11 22.57 -11.33
N GLU A 203 25.83 21.38 -10.80
CA GLU A 203 26.78 20.28 -10.45
C GLU A 203 27.01 19.88 -8.98
N THR A 204 26.29 20.42 -7.99
CA THR A 204 26.30 19.84 -6.62
C THR A 204 25.04 19.02 -6.37
N SER A 205 24.99 17.80 -6.95
CA SER A 205 23.96 16.82 -6.60
C SER A 205 24.43 15.98 -5.42
N GLU A 206 23.77 16.10 -4.27
CA GLU A 206 24.04 15.28 -3.09
C GLU A 206 23.32 13.94 -3.21
N THR A 207 24.04 12.82 -3.03
CA THR A 207 23.42 11.49 -2.96
C THR A 207 22.84 11.29 -1.56
N VAL A 208 21.52 11.20 -1.45
CA VAL A 208 20.80 11.02 -0.17
C VAL A 208 20.54 9.55 0.15
N ALA A 209 20.47 8.70 -0.87
CA ALA A 209 20.41 7.25 -0.73
C ALA A 209 21.05 6.54 -1.92
N ASP A 210 21.76 5.44 -1.65
CA ASP A 210 22.30 4.52 -2.66
C ASP A 210 22.32 3.10 -2.09
N ARG A 211 21.52 2.18 -2.63
CA ARG A 211 21.25 0.85 -2.01
C ARG A 211 20.84 -0.22 -3.00
N GLY A 212 21.21 -1.47 -2.70
CA GLY A 212 20.58 -2.66 -3.28
C GLY A 212 19.32 -3.04 -2.49
N VAL A 213 18.25 -3.38 -3.20
CA VAL A 213 16.96 -3.79 -2.61
C VAL A 213 16.48 -5.07 -3.30
N ALA A 214 16.42 -6.15 -2.55
CA ALA A 214 15.79 -7.39 -2.99
C ALA A 214 14.27 -7.31 -2.84
N VAL A 215 13.55 -7.55 -3.93
CA VAL A 215 12.08 -7.58 -3.99
C VAL A 215 11.65 -8.97 -4.45
N GLY A 216 10.82 -9.64 -3.65
CA GLY A 216 10.33 -10.98 -3.98
C GLY A 216 9.36 -10.97 -5.16
N PRO A 217 9.04 -12.13 -5.73
CA PRO A 217 8.06 -12.23 -6.81
C PRO A 217 6.69 -11.71 -6.35
N GLU A 218 6.03 -10.93 -7.21
CA GLU A 218 4.67 -10.39 -6.96
C GLU A 218 4.53 -9.66 -5.60
N THR A 219 5.61 -9.01 -5.15
CA THR A 219 5.65 -8.28 -3.86
C THR A 219 6.14 -6.84 -4.02
N ALA A 220 6.01 -6.06 -2.95
CA ALA A 220 6.48 -4.68 -2.88
C ALA A 220 7.39 -4.43 -1.66
N VAL A 221 8.34 -3.52 -1.82
CA VAL A 221 9.14 -2.97 -0.73
C VAL A 221 8.93 -1.46 -0.66
N GLU A 222 8.48 -0.95 0.47
CA GLU A 222 8.29 0.48 0.72
C GLU A 222 9.45 1.00 1.58
N LEU A 223 10.29 1.84 0.99
CA LEU A 223 11.36 2.56 1.67
C LEU A 223 10.86 3.92 2.11
N ARG A 224 10.74 4.11 3.42
CA ARG A 224 10.26 5.33 4.05
C ARG A 224 11.43 6.21 4.49
N SER A 225 11.17 7.52 4.60
CA SER A 225 12.11 8.48 5.18
C SER A 225 13.44 8.56 4.43
N ILE A 226 13.40 8.51 3.09
CA ILE A 226 14.61 8.60 2.26
C ILE A 226 15.21 10.01 2.35
N ALA A 227 14.37 11.04 2.43
CA ALA A 227 14.78 12.42 2.65
C ALA A 227 13.78 13.13 3.56
N ASP A 228 14.30 14.00 4.42
CA ASP A 228 13.57 14.78 5.44
C ASP A 228 13.31 16.25 5.02
N ALA A 229 13.95 16.71 3.93
CA ALA A 229 13.91 18.11 3.50
C ALA A 229 13.05 18.34 2.24
N ARG A 230 12.39 19.50 2.15
CA ARG A 230 11.68 19.90 0.91
C ARG A 230 12.69 20.19 -0.21
N GLY A 231 12.32 19.90 -1.45
CA GLY A 231 13.19 20.13 -2.61
C GLY A 231 12.85 19.26 -3.82
N GLY A 232 13.68 19.40 -4.86
CA GLY A 232 13.65 18.53 -6.03
C GLY A 232 14.55 17.31 -5.81
N TYR A 233 14.04 16.12 -6.11
CA TYR A 233 14.79 14.88 -6.02
C TYR A 233 14.79 14.17 -7.36
N ARG A 234 15.88 13.48 -7.65
CA ARG A 234 15.98 12.53 -8.76
C ARG A 234 16.07 11.13 -8.16
N VAL A 235 15.15 10.28 -8.55
CA VAL A 235 15.15 8.85 -8.21
C VAL A 235 15.60 8.10 -9.45
N THR A 236 16.59 7.24 -9.29
CA THR A 236 17.07 6.33 -10.33
C THR A 236 17.02 4.91 -9.77
N ALA A 237 16.30 4.03 -10.44
CA ALA A 237 16.29 2.61 -10.13
C ALA A 237 16.94 1.86 -11.29
N ARG A 238 17.82 0.93 -10.95
CA ARG A 238 18.53 0.08 -11.90
C ARG A 238 18.34 -1.37 -11.53
N MET A 239 18.21 -2.22 -12.52
CA MET A 239 18.25 -3.66 -12.37
C MET A 239 19.24 -4.18 -13.39
N GLU A 240 20.08 -5.12 -12.98
CA GLU A 240 20.88 -5.93 -13.90
C GLU A 240 20.40 -7.36 -13.76
N ASP A 241 19.87 -7.90 -14.85
CA ASP A 241 19.40 -9.28 -14.90
C ASP A 241 19.81 -9.90 -16.23
N ASP A 242 20.52 -11.03 -16.17
CA ASP A 242 21.09 -11.71 -17.34
C ASP A 242 21.86 -10.79 -18.33
N GLY A 243 22.51 -9.74 -17.82
CA GLY A 243 23.25 -8.76 -18.62
C GLY A 243 22.40 -7.68 -19.29
N ILE A 244 21.10 -7.63 -19.00
CA ILE A 244 20.17 -6.58 -19.42
C ILE A 244 20.05 -5.56 -18.28
N THR A 245 20.39 -4.31 -18.58
CA THR A 245 20.24 -3.20 -17.63
C THR A 245 18.91 -2.47 -17.87
N GLY A 246 17.97 -2.61 -16.94
CA GLY A 246 16.77 -1.78 -16.88
C GLY A 246 17.04 -0.52 -16.06
N GLN A 247 16.60 0.66 -16.52
CA GLN A 247 16.73 1.89 -15.75
C GLN A 247 15.46 2.75 -15.82
N GLY A 248 14.86 2.98 -14.66
CA GLY A 248 13.84 4.02 -14.46
C GLY A 248 14.47 5.29 -13.87
N ARG A 249 13.99 6.46 -14.30
CA ARG A 249 14.40 7.75 -13.74
C ARG A 249 13.23 8.74 -13.70
N ILE A 250 13.05 9.40 -12.56
CA ILE A 250 12.07 10.47 -12.38
C ILE A 250 12.61 11.64 -11.55
N GLU A 251 12.13 12.85 -11.85
CA GLU A 251 12.38 14.06 -11.06
C GLU A 251 11.10 14.50 -10.36
N VAL A 252 11.16 14.71 -9.05
CA VAL A 252 9.99 15.00 -8.20
C VAL A 252 10.24 16.23 -7.34
N GLY A 253 9.37 17.24 -7.46
CA GLY A 253 9.38 18.43 -6.62
C GLY A 253 8.42 18.26 -5.46
N LEU A 254 8.92 18.24 -4.23
CA LEU A 254 8.12 17.92 -3.04
C LEU A 254 7.91 19.16 -2.15
N PRO A 255 6.79 19.89 -2.30
CA PRO A 255 6.49 21.03 -1.44
C PRO A 255 6.02 20.62 -0.04
N SER A 256 5.44 19.41 0.12
CA SER A 256 5.04 18.74 1.37
C SER A 256 4.10 17.58 1.01
N ALA A 257 4.59 16.36 0.86
CA ALA A 257 3.74 15.23 0.49
C ALA A 257 3.39 14.37 1.72
N ASP A 258 2.09 14.22 1.97
CA ASP A 258 1.47 13.57 3.12
C ASP A 258 1.14 12.07 2.85
N ARG A 259 1.81 11.46 1.87
CA ARG A 259 1.64 10.05 1.45
C ARG A 259 2.96 9.34 1.75
N GLY A 260 2.91 8.19 2.44
CA GLY A 260 4.11 7.46 2.89
C GLY A 260 5.17 7.30 1.77
N PRO A 261 4.83 6.63 0.66
CA PRO A 261 5.59 6.68 -0.59
C PRO A 261 5.02 7.69 -1.59
N ASN A 262 5.90 8.32 -2.37
CA ASN A 262 5.59 9.34 -3.39
C ASN A 262 6.12 8.96 -4.79
N VAL A 263 6.89 7.89 -4.89
CA VAL A 263 7.44 7.37 -6.15
C VAL A 263 7.25 5.86 -6.19
N ASP A 264 6.73 5.37 -7.31
CA ASP A 264 6.75 3.95 -7.65
C ASP A 264 7.92 3.65 -8.58
N VAL A 265 8.62 2.56 -8.28
CA VAL A 265 9.56 1.88 -9.17
C VAL A 265 8.94 0.54 -9.49
N VAL A 266 8.59 0.28 -10.74
CA VAL A 266 7.93 -0.97 -11.14
C VAL A 266 8.90 -1.81 -11.96
N VAL A 267 9.01 -3.09 -11.61
CA VAL A 267 9.69 -4.11 -12.39
C VAL A 267 8.66 -5.05 -13.00
N ASP A 268 8.61 -5.05 -14.32
CA ASP A 268 7.73 -5.87 -15.15
C ASP A 268 8.55 -6.63 -16.21
N GLY A 269 7.88 -7.23 -17.20
CA GLY A 269 8.54 -7.97 -18.28
C GLY A 269 9.32 -7.09 -19.27
N ASP A 270 9.05 -5.79 -19.31
CA ASP A 270 9.67 -4.81 -20.21
C ASP A 270 10.85 -4.07 -19.55
N GLY A 271 10.97 -4.16 -18.23
CA GLY A 271 12.14 -3.72 -17.46
C GLY A 271 11.77 -2.94 -16.22
N VAL A 272 12.43 -1.79 -16.02
CA VAL A 272 12.25 -0.92 -14.84
C VAL A 272 11.64 0.40 -15.26
N SER A 273 10.47 0.74 -14.71
CA SER A 273 9.80 2.02 -14.90
C SER A 273 9.66 2.79 -13.58
N THR A 274 9.54 4.12 -13.67
CA THR A 274 9.42 4.99 -12.48
C THR A 274 8.31 6.01 -12.65
N TRP A 275 7.47 6.14 -11.65
CA TRP A 275 6.26 6.98 -11.68
C TRP A 275 6.16 7.84 -10.43
N HIS A 276 5.67 9.08 -10.60
CA HIS A 276 5.32 9.93 -9.47
C HIS A 276 3.91 9.57 -9.04
N LEU A 277 3.73 9.30 -7.76
CA LEU A 277 2.42 8.97 -7.23
C LEU A 277 1.60 10.25 -7.03
N PRO A 278 0.32 10.27 -7.43
CA PRO A 278 -0.56 11.40 -7.14
C PRO A 278 -0.71 11.58 -5.61
N SER A 279 -1.05 12.79 -5.17
CA SER A 279 -1.54 13.00 -3.81
C SER A 279 -2.75 12.08 -3.56
N PHE A 280 -2.96 11.68 -2.31
CA PHE A 280 -4.21 11.01 -1.92
C PHE A 280 -5.32 12.09 -1.87
N GLU A 281 -5.73 12.56 -3.04
CA GLU A 281 -6.94 13.35 -3.21
C GLU A 281 -8.05 12.34 -3.49
N GLY A 282 -8.96 12.16 -2.54
CA GLY A 282 -10.12 11.31 -2.76
C GLY A 282 -10.90 11.82 -3.98
N VAL A 283 -11.36 10.90 -4.81
CA VAL A 283 -12.45 11.17 -5.76
C VAL A 283 -13.73 11.43 -4.96
#